data_AF-A0A3S5CS46-F1
#
_entry.id   AF-A0A3S5CS46-F1
#
_cell.length_a   1.000
_cell.length_b   1.000
_cell.length_c   1.000
_cell.angle_alpha   90.00
_cell.angle_beta   90.00
_cell.angle_gamma   90.00
#
_symmetry.space_group_name_H-M   'P 1'
#
loop_
_entity.id
_entity.type
_entity.pdbx_description
1 polymer ?
#
loop_
_entity_poly.entity_id
_entity_poly.type
_entity_poly.pdbx_seq_one_letter_code
_entity_poly.pdbx_strand_id
1 'polypeptide(L)'
;MSTSSWIHPLLTELEINIKNIAQVWDDMGVVGENYTVRQRTLSHHLHRLLEDMLDEETRAKQTLLDSINDLRTKIVEFEAEMGVPSFNFPSDNSLVATEKELFDYHKSLTKKAENSIREITLLLEQESILCSLLGEKPISVSFKHVPSFDQSERLAHLMELKEDVLALCSYLNMTLEEASSNCEMSLMLKSDFSIEPASLTCAFIASLEELRDNLDSKLILIGTKCRQLKDEWLSLRSRLKLEDSSEFNEIKPSVELFKQVSFPYTLSH
;
A
#
# COMPACT_ATOMS: atom_id res chain seq x y z
N MET A 1 2.90 -3.68 48.51
CA MET A 1 2.53 -2.33 48.96
C MET A 1 1.71 -2.48 50.23
N SER A 2 2.12 -1.82 51.31
CA SER A 2 1.52 -1.98 52.65
C SER A 2 0.12 -1.37 52.70
N THR A 3 -0.90 -2.17 52.39
CA THR A 3 -2.32 -1.76 52.40
C THR A 3 -2.83 -1.35 53.78
N SER A 4 -2.07 -1.58 54.85
CA SER A 4 -2.57 -1.51 56.24
C SER A 4 -2.05 -0.33 57.07
N SER A 5 -1.09 0.47 56.58
CA SER A 5 -0.43 1.46 57.45
C SER A 5 -1.30 2.66 57.79
N TRP A 6 -2.28 3.00 56.94
CA TRP A 6 -3.17 4.15 57.12
C TRP A 6 -4.51 3.78 57.78
N ILE A 7 -4.87 2.50 57.78
CA ILE A 7 -6.15 2.01 58.33
C ILE A 7 -6.20 2.20 59.85
N HIS A 8 -5.11 1.88 60.55
CA HIS A 8 -5.05 2.00 62.02
C HIS A 8 -5.24 3.44 62.53
N PRO A 9 -4.55 4.45 61.98
CA PRO A 9 -4.81 5.86 62.31
C PRO A 9 -6.26 6.27 62.07
N LEU A 10 -6.84 5.90 60.92
CA LEU A 10 -8.23 6.22 60.57
C LEU A 10 -9.24 5.65 61.59
N LEU A 11 -9.08 4.37 61.95
CA LEU A 11 -9.95 3.73 62.93
C LEU A 11 -9.84 4.39 64.31
N THR A 12 -8.63 4.80 64.70
CA THR A 12 -8.39 5.50 65.98
C THR A 12 -9.11 6.85 66.01
N GLU A 13 -9.01 7.62 64.93
CA GLU A 13 -9.70 8.92 64.81
C GLU A 13 -11.22 8.76 64.82
N LEU A 14 -11.73 7.75 64.11
CA LEU A 14 -13.16 7.43 64.08
C LEU A 14 -13.67 7.02 65.48
N GLU A 15 -12.91 6.22 66.22
CA GLU A 15 -13.23 5.84 67.60
C GLU A 15 -13.29 7.07 68.53
N ILE A 16 -12.31 7.97 68.44
CA ILE A 16 -12.29 9.22 69.22
C ILE A 16 -13.53 10.07 68.90
N ASN A 17 -13.86 10.24 67.62
CA ASN A 17 -15.00 11.03 67.19
C ASN A 17 -16.34 10.43 67.66
N ILE A 18 -16.49 9.11 67.59
CA ILE A 18 -17.69 8.41 68.11
C ILE A 18 -17.80 8.58 69.63
N LYS A 19 -16.69 8.47 70.37
CA LYS A 19 -16.67 8.71 71.82
C LYS A 19 -17.06 10.15 72.17
N ASN A 20 -16.58 11.14 71.42
CA ASN A 20 -16.96 12.54 71.62
C ASN A 20 -18.45 12.77 71.35
N ILE A 21 -19.01 12.16 70.30
CA ILE A 21 -20.45 12.23 70.01
C ILE A 21 -21.27 11.59 71.15
N ALA A 22 -20.83 10.44 71.65
CA ALA A 22 -21.46 9.77 72.79
C ALA A 22 -21.43 10.64 74.05
N GLN A 23 -20.28 11.25 74.36
CA GLN A 23 -20.15 12.19 75.48
C GLN A 23 -21.10 13.38 75.34
N VAL A 24 -21.23 13.95 74.14
CA VAL A 24 -22.19 15.05 73.88
C VAL A 24 -23.64 14.59 74.12
N TRP A 25 -23.99 13.35 73.76
CA TRP A 25 -25.31 12.79 74.08
C TRP A 25 -25.52 12.61 75.59
N ASP A 26 -24.49 12.18 76.31
CA ASP A 26 -24.53 12.03 77.76
C ASP A 26 -24.68 13.40 78.45
N ASP A 27 -23.92 14.42 78.00
CA ASP A 27 -23.99 15.80 78.51
C ASP A 27 -25.37 16.45 78.25
N MET A 28 -26.04 16.08 77.15
CA MET A 28 -27.41 16.51 76.84
C MET A 28 -28.49 15.72 77.61
N GLY A 29 -28.13 14.64 78.31
CA GLY A 29 -29.07 13.78 79.03
C GLY A 29 -29.94 12.89 78.12
N VAL A 30 -29.44 12.48 76.96
CA VAL A 30 -30.16 11.57 76.05
C VAL A 30 -30.11 10.15 76.61
N VAL A 31 -31.25 9.58 76.97
CA VAL A 31 -31.33 8.25 77.60
C VAL A 31 -32.36 7.33 76.92
N GLY A 32 -32.28 6.04 77.24
CA GLY A 32 -33.26 5.03 76.84
C GLY A 32 -33.35 4.83 75.33
N GLU A 33 -34.56 4.70 74.81
CA GLU A 33 -34.81 4.38 73.41
C GLU A 33 -34.23 5.44 72.45
N ASN A 34 -34.31 6.72 72.80
CA ASN A 34 -33.76 7.81 71.99
C ASN A 34 -32.24 7.70 71.80
N TYR A 35 -31.51 7.23 72.81
CA TYR A 35 -30.07 7.00 72.71
C TYR A 35 -29.77 5.85 71.73
N THR A 36 -30.51 4.74 71.84
CA THR A 36 -30.34 3.59 70.93
C THR A 36 -30.69 3.90 69.48
N VAL A 37 -31.70 4.75 69.25
CA VAL A 37 -32.06 5.22 67.90
C VAL A 37 -30.92 6.04 67.31
N ARG A 38 -30.37 7.00 68.06
CA ARG A 38 -29.24 7.82 67.59
C ARG A 38 -27.99 6.97 67.30
N GLN A 39 -27.68 5.98 68.15
CA GLN A 39 -26.60 5.02 67.90
C GLN A 39 -26.81 4.23 66.61
N ARG A 40 -28.00 3.67 66.40
CA ARG A 40 -28.33 2.95 65.15
C ARG A 40 -28.23 3.86 63.94
N THR A 41 -28.74 5.08 64.01
CA THR A 41 -28.68 6.04 62.90
C THR A 41 -27.22 6.38 62.56
N LEU A 42 -26.38 6.69 63.55
CA LEU A 42 -24.95 6.95 63.33
C LEU A 42 -24.25 5.73 62.71
N SER A 43 -24.47 4.55 63.28
CA SER A 43 -23.90 3.30 62.77
C SER A 43 -24.33 3.03 61.33
N HIS A 44 -25.62 3.21 61.01
CA HIS A 44 -26.16 3.02 59.67
C HIS A 44 -25.53 3.97 58.66
N HIS A 45 -25.33 5.26 59.01
CA HIS A 45 -24.67 6.21 58.11
C HIS A 45 -23.22 5.81 57.82
N LEU A 46 -22.46 5.37 58.84
CA LEU A 46 -21.08 4.93 58.67
C LEU A 46 -20.98 3.66 57.79
N HIS A 47 -21.85 2.68 58.04
CA HIS A 47 -21.89 1.45 57.22
C HIS A 47 -22.24 1.77 55.77
N ARG A 48 -23.28 2.58 55.55
CA ARG A 48 -23.71 2.97 54.22
C ARG A 48 -22.61 3.66 53.43
N LEU A 49 -21.85 4.58 54.06
CA LEU A 49 -20.74 5.25 53.39
C LEU A 49 -19.64 4.25 52.96
N LEU A 50 -19.32 3.27 53.80
CA LEU A 50 -18.33 2.24 53.47
C LEU A 50 -18.82 1.28 52.39
N GLU A 51 -20.09 0.91 52.42
CA GLU A 51 -20.73 0.11 51.37
C GLU A 51 -20.72 0.87 50.03
N ASP A 52 -21.11 2.14 50.03
CA ASP A 52 -21.12 2.98 48.82
C ASP A 52 -19.70 3.09 48.21
N MET A 53 -18.68 3.31 49.04
CA MET A 53 -17.28 3.36 48.62
C MET A 53 -16.78 2.00 48.06
N LEU A 54 -17.14 0.90 48.72
CA LEU A 54 -16.76 -0.44 48.27
C LEU A 54 -17.42 -0.78 46.93
N ASP A 55 -18.69 -0.42 46.76
CA ASP A 55 -19.45 -0.61 45.53
C ASP A 55 -18.89 0.24 44.38
N GLU A 56 -18.47 1.47 44.66
CA GLU A 56 -17.78 2.34 43.69
C GLU A 56 -16.47 1.70 43.20
N GLU A 57 -15.58 1.32 44.12
CA GLU A 57 -14.29 0.71 43.76
C GLU A 57 -14.45 -0.67 43.08
N THR A 58 -15.44 -1.46 43.49
CA THR A 58 -15.75 -2.75 42.85
C THR A 58 -16.26 -2.54 41.42
N ARG A 59 -17.12 -1.55 41.18
CA ARG A 59 -17.59 -1.20 39.83
C ARG A 59 -16.47 -0.62 38.96
N ALA A 60 -15.60 0.20 39.52
CA ALA A 60 -14.43 0.73 38.82
C ALA A 60 -13.51 -0.42 38.36
N LYS A 61 -13.22 -1.37 39.25
CA LYS A 61 -12.46 -2.57 38.92
C LYS A 61 -13.13 -3.43 37.84
N GLN A 62 -14.45 -3.61 37.91
CA GLN A 62 -15.17 -4.39 36.90
C GLN A 62 -15.13 -3.71 35.52
N THR A 63 -15.38 -2.40 35.47
CA THR A 63 -15.27 -1.60 34.23
C THR A 63 -13.89 -1.75 33.59
N LEU A 64 -12.83 -1.74 34.40
CA LEU A 64 -11.47 -1.92 33.94
C LEU A 64 -11.22 -3.33 33.36
N LEU A 65 -11.77 -4.37 33.99
CA LEU A 65 -11.68 -5.74 33.47
C LEU A 65 -12.44 -5.90 32.15
N ASP A 66 -13.62 -5.31 32.05
CA ASP A 66 -14.43 -5.35 30.83
C ASP A 66 -13.70 -4.63 29.68
N SER A 67 -13.13 -3.45 29.95
CA SER A 67 -12.30 -2.70 29.00
C SER A 67 -11.09 -3.51 28.51
N ILE A 68 -10.37 -4.18 29.41
CA ILE A 68 -9.24 -5.06 29.07
C ILE A 68 -9.68 -6.21 28.15
N ASN A 69 -10.81 -6.86 28.46
CA ASN A 69 -11.32 -7.97 27.65
C ASN A 69 -11.76 -7.49 26.26
N ASP A 70 -12.46 -6.36 26.18
CA ASP A 70 -12.88 -5.76 24.92
C ASP A 70 -11.67 -5.38 24.05
N LEU A 71 -10.65 -4.75 24.64
CA LEU A 71 -9.42 -4.40 23.93
C LEU A 71 -8.68 -5.64 23.44
N ARG A 72 -8.60 -6.70 24.23
CA ARG A 72 -7.98 -7.97 23.81
C ARG A 72 -8.71 -8.57 22.61
N THR A 73 -10.04 -8.65 22.65
CA THR A 73 -10.84 -9.17 21.53
C THR A 73 -10.60 -8.35 20.26
N LYS A 74 -10.68 -7.01 20.37
CA LYS A 74 -10.43 -6.11 19.23
C LYS A 74 -9.03 -6.26 18.67
N ILE A 75 -8.01 -6.37 19.53
CA ILE A 75 -6.62 -6.56 19.09
C ILE A 75 -6.46 -7.88 18.34
N VAL A 76 -7.01 -8.98 18.85
CA VAL A 76 -6.92 -10.30 18.20
C VAL A 76 -7.60 -10.29 16.83
N GLU A 77 -8.78 -9.69 16.73
CA GLU A 77 -9.47 -9.49 15.44
C GLU A 77 -8.60 -8.67 14.48
N PHE A 78 -8.04 -7.56 14.96
CA PHE A 78 -7.21 -6.67 14.14
C PHE A 78 -5.89 -7.33 13.69
N GLU A 79 -5.24 -8.10 14.58
CA GLU A 79 -4.02 -8.85 14.27
C GLU A 79 -4.28 -9.92 13.22
N ALA A 80 -5.41 -10.64 13.34
CA ALA A 80 -5.84 -11.63 12.36
C ALA A 80 -6.15 -10.99 10.99
N GLU A 81 -6.80 -9.83 10.98
CA GLU A 81 -7.08 -9.08 9.74
C GLU A 81 -5.81 -8.56 9.07
N MET A 82 -4.85 -8.05 9.86
CA MET A 82 -3.58 -7.50 9.35
C MET A 82 -2.55 -8.57 9.00
N GLY A 83 -2.74 -9.82 9.43
CA GLY A 83 -1.74 -10.88 9.33
C GLY A 83 -0.48 -10.63 10.18
N VAL A 84 -0.61 -9.90 11.27
CA VAL A 84 0.50 -9.55 12.18
C VAL A 84 0.61 -10.61 13.28
N PRO A 85 1.82 -11.03 13.68
CA PRO A 85 1.98 -11.98 14.78
C PRO A 85 1.38 -11.45 16.08
N SER A 86 0.68 -12.32 16.80
CA SER A 86 -0.01 -11.99 18.04
C SER A 86 0.96 -11.49 19.11
N PHE A 87 0.69 -10.32 19.68
CA PHE A 87 1.49 -9.80 20.77
C PHE A 87 1.10 -10.44 22.12
N ASN A 88 2.08 -11.05 22.79
CA ASN A 88 1.89 -11.61 24.13
C ASN A 88 2.07 -10.51 25.19
N PHE A 89 0.97 -10.10 25.81
CA PHE A 89 1.00 -9.14 26.91
C PHE A 89 1.49 -9.83 28.21
N PRO A 90 2.39 -9.18 28.97
CA PRO A 90 2.83 -9.70 30.27
C PRO A 90 1.64 -9.87 31.23
N SER A 91 1.55 -11.03 31.88
CA SER A 91 0.50 -11.33 32.87
C SER A 91 0.70 -10.65 34.22
N ASP A 92 1.88 -10.09 34.46
CA ASP A 92 2.34 -9.72 35.80
C ASP A 92 2.10 -8.23 36.14
N ASN A 93 1.46 -7.50 35.23
CA ASN A 93 1.18 -6.08 35.35
C ASN A 93 -0.10 -5.80 36.16
N SER A 94 -0.18 -4.60 36.76
CA SER A 94 -1.42 -4.14 37.40
C SER A 94 -2.51 -3.91 36.35
N LEU A 95 -3.79 -4.05 36.73
CA LEU A 95 -4.90 -3.91 35.79
C LEU A 95 -4.85 -2.57 35.00
N VAL A 96 -4.54 -1.47 35.67
CA VAL A 96 -4.45 -0.14 35.03
C VAL A 96 -3.29 -0.07 34.04
N ALA A 97 -2.14 -0.69 34.38
CA ALA A 97 -1.01 -0.75 33.46
C ALA A 97 -1.32 -1.61 32.24
N THR A 98 -1.96 -2.78 32.45
CA THR A 98 -2.39 -3.67 31.37
C THR A 98 -3.39 -3.01 30.42
N GLU A 99 -4.41 -2.32 30.95
CA GLU A 99 -5.37 -1.58 30.11
C GLU A 99 -4.66 -0.52 29.27
N LYS A 100 -3.77 0.26 29.89
CA LYS A 100 -3.02 1.30 29.18
C LYS A 100 -2.15 0.71 28.06
N GLU A 101 -1.40 -0.36 28.33
CA GLU A 101 -0.57 -1.04 27.34
C GLU A 101 -1.40 -1.57 26.17
N LEU A 102 -2.55 -2.19 26.46
CA LEU A 102 -3.49 -2.67 25.43
C LEU A 102 -4.03 -1.51 24.59
N PHE A 103 -4.42 -0.41 25.22
CA PHE A 103 -4.94 0.77 24.54
C PHE A 103 -3.88 1.40 23.63
N ASP A 104 -2.66 1.59 24.13
CA ASP A 104 -1.54 2.14 23.36
C ASP A 104 -1.18 1.23 22.17
N TYR A 105 -1.19 -0.09 22.39
CA TYR A 105 -0.96 -1.07 21.32
C TYR A 105 -2.05 -1.03 20.26
N HIS A 106 -3.32 -1.10 20.65
CA HIS A 106 -4.47 -1.00 19.74
C HIS A 106 -4.41 0.29 18.91
N LYS A 107 -4.12 1.43 19.55
CA LYS A 107 -3.96 2.72 18.87
C LYS A 107 -2.82 2.68 17.85
N SER A 108 -1.71 2.01 18.16
CA SER A 108 -0.59 1.84 17.23
C SER A 108 -0.97 0.99 16.01
N LEU A 109 -1.77 -0.07 16.22
CA LEU A 109 -2.29 -0.92 15.15
C LEU A 109 -3.25 -0.15 14.23
N THR A 110 -4.20 0.61 14.80
CA THR A 110 -5.12 1.45 14.03
C THR A 110 -4.35 2.44 13.15
N LYS A 111 -3.33 3.11 13.70
CA LYS A 111 -2.49 4.03 12.94
C LYS A 111 -1.73 3.35 11.80
N LYS A 112 -1.23 2.12 12.01
CA LYS A 112 -0.58 1.34 10.96
C LYS A 112 -1.57 1.01 9.84
N ALA A 113 -2.78 0.56 10.17
CA ALA A 113 -3.82 0.28 9.19
C ALA A 113 -4.20 1.51 8.36
N GLU A 114 -4.43 2.65 9.01
CA GLU A 114 -4.73 3.91 8.32
C GLU A 114 -3.62 4.31 7.35
N ASN A 115 -2.36 4.17 7.75
CA ASN A 115 -1.21 4.44 6.89
C ASN A 115 -1.16 3.48 5.69
N SER A 116 -1.35 2.18 5.90
CA SER A 116 -1.36 1.18 4.83
C SER A 116 -2.50 1.42 3.83
N ILE A 117 -3.69 1.77 4.29
CA ILE A 117 -4.82 2.13 3.42
C ILE A 117 -4.47 3.37 2.58
N ARG A 118 -3.89 4.40 3.21
CA ARG A 118 -3.48 5.62 2.52
C ARG A 118 -2.42 5.32 1.45
N GLU A 119 -1.41 4.52 1.77
CA GLU A 119 -0.36 4.13 0.83
C GLU A 119 -0.94 3.40 -0.38
N ILE A 120 -1.80 2.40 -0.17
CA ILE A 120 -2.41 1.67 -1.28
C ILE A 120 -3.38 2.53 -2.09
N THR A 121 -4.09 3.46 -1.45
CA THR A 121 -4.95 4.40 -2.18
C THR A 121 -4.13 5.26 -3.15
N LEU A 122 -2.97 5.76 -2.69
CA LEU A 122 -2.05 6.52 -3.55
C LEU A 122 -1.49 5.67 -4.69
N LEU A 123 -1.12 4.42 -4.41
CA LEU A 123 -0.67 3.48 -5.45
C LEU A 123 -1.77 3.20 -6.47
N LEU A 124 -3.02 3.03 -6.06
CA LEU A 124 -4.16 2.85 -6.99
C LEU A 124 -4.43 4.09 -7.84
N GLU A 125 -4.28 5.29 -7.29
CA GLU A 125 -4.39 6.53 -8.07
C GLU A 125 -3.31 6.61 -9.15
N GLN A 126 -2.07 6.28 -8.80
CA GLN A 126 -0.95 6.24 -9.75
C GLN A 126 -1.14 5.13 -10.80
N GLU A 127 -1.58 3.94 -10.38
CA GLU A 127 -1.90 2.82 -11.27
C GLU A 127 -2.98 3.21 -12.30
N SER A 128 -4.01 3.93 -11.88
CA SER A 128 -5.06 4.40 -12.78
C SER A 128 -4.53 5.37 -13.84
N ILE A 129 -3.56 6.21 -13.49
CA ILE A 129 -2.89 7.11 -14.45
C ILE A 129 -2.09 6.28 -15.45
N LEU A 130 -1.28 5.34 -15.00
CA LEU A 130 -0.50 4.46 -15.87
C LEU A 130 -1.39 3.64 -16.80
N CYS A 131 -2.49 3.07 -16.28
CA CYS A 131 -3.51 2.39 -17.07
C CYS A 131 -4.08 3.28 -18.18
N SER A 132 -4.38 4.55 -17.88
CA SER A 132 -4.91 5.47 -18.88
C SER A 132 -3.92 5.73 -20.03
N LEU A 133 -2.61 5.77 -19.74
CA LEU A 133 -1.55 5.95 -20.74
C LEU A 133 -1.35 4.68 -21.60
N LEU A 134 -1.42 3.51 -20.97
CA LEU A 134 -1.32 2.20 -21.61
C LEU A 134 -2.61 1.77 -22.34
N GLY A 135 -3.72 2.47 -22.10
CA GLY A 135 -5.04 2.08 -22.59
C GLY A 135 -5.57 0.79 -21.95
N GLU A 136 -5.10 0.47 -20.74
CA GLU A 136 -5.56 -0.65 -19.92
C GLU A 136 -6.66 -0.22 -18.95
N LYS A 137 -7.42 -1.20 -18.46
CA LYS A 137 -8.44 -0.96 -17.43
C LYS A 137 -7.78 -0.91 -16.05
N PRO A 138 -8.01 0.16 -15.25
CA PRO A 138 -7.51 0.24 -13.88
C PRO A 138 -7.96 -0.91 -12.99
N ILE A 139 -7.13 -1.24 -12.01
CA ILE A 139 -7.46 -2.29 -11.03
C ILE A 139 -8.53 -1.74 -10.07
N SER A 140 -9.69 -2.39 -10.02
CA SER A 140 -10.73 -2.06 -9.04
C SER A 140 -10.55 -2.91 -7.80
N VAL A 141 -10.00 -2.32 -6.74
CA VAL A 141 -9.91 -2.95 -5.42
C VAL A 141 -10.90 -2.27 -4.49
N SER A 142 -11.91 -3.01 -4.02
CA SER A 142 -12.75 -2.57 -2.91
C SER A 142 -12.20 -3.15 -1.61
N PHE A 143 -11.61 -2.32 -0.76
CA PHE A 143 -11.16 -2.75 0.56
C PHE A 143 -12.38 -3.01 1.45
N LYS A 144 -12.72 -4.29 1.66
CA LYS A 144 -13.64 -4.69 2.74
C LYS A 144 -12.92 -4.83 4.08
N HIS A 145 -11.60 -5.04 4.05
CA HIS A 145 -10.70 -5.23 5.19
C HIS A 145 -9.42 -4.43 4.98
N VAL A 146 -8.62 -4.23 6.03
CA VAL A 146 -7.33 -3.55 5.92
C VAL A 146 -6.44 -4.37 4.98
N PRO A 147 -5.87 -3.74 3.94
CA PRO A 147 -5.04 -4.48 3.00
C PRO A 147 -3.76 -4.98 3.64
N SER A 148 -3.40 -6.23 3.33
CA SER A 148 -2.18 -6.85 3.85
C SER A 148 -0.94 -6.22 3.23
N PHE A 149 0.19 -6.28 3.95
CA PHE A 149 1.49 -5.78 3.47
C PHE A 149 1.85 -6.34 2.08
N ASP A 150 1.59 -7.62 1.87
CA ASP A 150 1.81 -8.35 0.60
C ASP A 150 0.98 -7.76 -0.57
N GLN A 151 -0.23 -7.26 -0.32
CA GLN A 151 -1.01 -6.58 -1.36
C GLN A 151 -0.38 -5.25 -1.80
N SER A 152 0.20 -4.49 -0.86
CA SER A 152 0.89 -3.24 -1.17
C SER A 152 2.16 -3.50 -1.99
N GLU A 153 2.94 -4.51 -1.62
CA GLU A 153 4.19 -4.85 -2.31
C GLU A 153 3.92 -5.32 -3.75
N ARG A 154 2.91 -6.18 -3.94
CA ARG A 154 2.49 -6.60 -5.28
C ARG A 154 2.01 -5.45 -6.14
N LEU A 155 1.27 -4.50 -5.57
CA LEU A 155 0.78 -3.32 -6.30
C LEU A 155 1.95 -2.41 -6.70
N ALA A 156 2.90 -2.18 -5.80
CA ALA A 156 4.11 -1.39 -6.10
C ALA A 156 4.93 -2.03 -7.23
N HIS A 157 5.16 -3.36 -7.17
CA HIS A 157 5.87 -4.08 -8.23
C HIS A 157 5.14 -4.02 -9.58
N LEU A 158 3.81 -4.12 -9.57
CA LEU A 158 3.00 -3.98 -10.79
C LEU A 158 3.14 -2.58 -11.41
N MET A 159 3.24 -1.55 -10.57
CA MET A 159 3.44 -0.17 -11.05
C MET A 159 4.83 0.02 -11.65
N GLU A 160 5.89 -0.50 -11.02
CA GLU A 160 7.25 -0.49 -11.56
C GLU A 160 7.29 -1.11 -12.96
N LEU A 161 6.66 -2.29 -13.13
CA LEU A 161 6.57 -2.95 -14.43
C LEU A 161 5.82 -2.09 -15.48
N LYS A 162 4.76 -1.40 -15.08
CA LYS A 162 4.00 -0.51 -15.98
C LYS A 162 4.80 0.73 -16.39
N GLU A 163 5.59 1.29 -15.48
CA GLU A 163 6.52 2.39 -15.78
C GLU A 163 7.60 1.93 -16.77
N ASP A 164 8.17 0.75 -16.59
CA ASP A 164 9.15 0.16 -17.51
C ASP A 164 8.57 -0.01 -18.92
N VAL A 165 7.33 -0.47 -19.03
CA VAL A 165 6.63 -0.58 -20.33
C VAL A 165 6.46 0.78 -20.98
N LEU A 166 6.04 1.81 -20.23
CA LEU A 166 5.92 3.17 -20.78
C LEU A 166 7.27 3.76 -21.24
N ALA A 167 8.34 3.49 -20.50
CA ALA A 167 9.69 3.92 -20.87
C ALA A 167 10.14 3.25 -22.19
N LEU A 168 9.93 1.94 -22.32
CA LEU A 168 10.23 1.20 -23.54
C LEU A 168 9.42 1.72 -24.74
N CYS A 169 8.13 1.98 -24.53
CA CYS A 169 7.27 2.54 -25.56
C CYS A 169 7.70 3.94 -26.01
N SER A 170 8.10 4.79 -25.07
CA SER A 170 8.61 6.15 -25.38
C SER A 170 9.89 6.07 -26.22
N TYR A 171 10.79 5.15 -25.88
CA TYR A 171 12.01 4.89 -26.66
C TYR A 171 11.70 4.40 -28.09
N LEU A 172 10.74 3.48 -28.24
CA LEU A 172 10.29 2.99 -29.55
C LEU A 172 9.70 4.12 -30.41
N ASN A 173 8.92 5.02 -29.82
CA ASN A 173 8.34 6.13 -30.55
C ASN A 173 9.42 7.11 -31.05
N MET A 174 10.41 7.41 -30.21
CA MET A 174 11.52 8.29 -30.57
C MET A 174 12.38 7.70 -31.70
N THR A 175 12.67 6.40 -31.65
CA THR A 175 13.42 5.70 -32.71
C THR A 175 12.64 5.63 -34.03
N LEU A 176 11.30 5.50 -33.98
CA LEU A 176 10.45 5.57 -35.16
C LEU A 176 10.46 6.98 -35.80
N GLU A 177 10.42 8.04 -34.98
CA GLU A 177 10.52 9.42 -35.47
C GLU A 177 11.87 9.71 -36.13
N GLU A 178 12.97 9.26 -35.52
CA GLU A 178 14.31 9.39 -36.11
C GLU A 178 14.42 8.64 -37.45
N ALA A 179 13.88 7.42 -37.54
CA ALA A 179 13.85 6.64 -38.77
C ALA A 179 12.99 7.32 -39.87
N SER A 180 11.87 7.93 -39.49
CA SER A 180 10.99 8.71 -40.38
C SER A 180 11.65 9.98 -40.91
N SER A 181 12.48 10.64 -40.10
CA SER A 181 13.18 11.88 -40.43
C SER A 181 14.39 11.67 -41.36
N ASN A 182 15.11 10.55 -41.20
CA ASN A 182 16.32 10.24 -41.99
C ASN A 182 16.04 9.56 -43.35
N CYS A 183 14.78 9.33 -43.72
CA CYS A 183 14.43 8.64 -44.96
C CYS A 183 13.83 9.62 -45.99
N GLU A 184 14.50 9.90 -47.12
CA GLU A 184 13.90 10.66 -48.24
C GLU A 184 12.61 10.01 -48.82
N MET A 185 12.33 8.75 -48.49
CA MET A 185 11.06 8.06 -48.77
C MET A 185 9.89 8.49 -47.86
N SER A 186 10.08 9.47 -46.96
CA SER A 186 9.12 9.93 -45.94
C SER A 186 7.74 10.30 -46.51
N LEU A 187 7.65 10.76 -47.77
CA LEU A 187 6.37 11.14 -48.37
C LEU A 187 5.51 9.95 -48.83
N MET A 188 6.08 8.79 -49.16
CA MET A 188 5.28 7.58 -49.47
C MET A 188 4.85 6.82 -48.21
N LEU A 189 5.64 6.89 -47.13
CA LEU A 189 5.30 6.22 -45.87
C LEU A 189 4.26 7.01 -45.07
N LYS A 190 4.26 8.35 -45.14
CA LYS A 190 3.28 9.19 -44.43
C LYS A 190 1.83 9.07 -44.93
N SER A 191 1.60 8.71 -46.20
CA SER A 191 0.24 8.51 -46.72
C SER A 191 -0.35 7.15 -46.35
N ASP A 192 0.50 6.13 -46.22
CA ASP A 192 0.08 4.74 -46.01
C ASP A 192 0.08 4.34 -44.52
N PHE A 193 0.78 5.10 -43.66
CA PHE A 193 1.04 4.72 -42.27
C PHE A 193 0.78 5.86 -41.27
N SER A 194 -0.34 6.58 -41.43
CA SER A 194 -0.80 7.55 -40.42
C SER A 194 -1.22 6.80 -39.15
N ILE A 195 -0.25 6.60 -38.26
CA ILE A 195 -0.51 6.10 -36.91
C ILE A 195 -0.68 7.33 -36.02
N GLU A 196 -1.92 7.67 -35.67
CA GLU A 196 -2.17 8.68 -34.63
C GLU A 196 -1.61 8.16 -33.30
N PRO A 197 -0.77 8.93 -32.58
CA PRO A 197 -0.22 8.54 -31.29
C PRO A 197 -1.32 8.67 -30.24
N ALA A 198 -2.24 7.72 -30.21
CA ALA A 198 -3.34 7.69 -29.26
C ALA A 198 -3.39 6.33 -28.57
N SER A 199 -2.89 6.31 -27.33
CA SER A 199 -2.81 5.17 -26.40
C SER A 199 -1.88 4.02 -26.87
N LEU A 200 -0.99 3.59 -25.98
CA LEU A 200 -0.10 2.45 -26.17
C LEU A 200 -0.83 1.11 -25.99
N THR A 201 -2.01 0.99 -26.57
CA THR A 201 -2.83 -0.22 -26.48
C THR A 201 -2.15 -1.39 -27.19
N CYS A 202 -2.44 -2.64 -26.79
CA CYS A 202 -1.97 -3.83 -27.51
C CYS A 202 -2.31 -3.79 -29.01
N ALA A 203 -3.41 -3.13 -29.38
CA ALA A 203 -3.78 -2.91 -30.78
C ALA A 203 -2.77 -2.03 -31.54
N PHE A 204 -2.24 -0.98 -30.89
CA PHE A 204 -1.19 -0.11 -31.44
C PHE A 204 0.12 -0.89 -31.64
N ILE A 205 0.52 -1.69 -30.65
CA ILE A 205 1.73 -2.53 -30.74
C ILE A 205 1.61 -3.55 -31.87
N ALA A 206 0.48 -4.25 -31.97
CA ALA A 206 0.23 -5.20 -33.07
C ALA A 206 0.27 -4.51 -34.44
N SER A 207 -0.24 -3.28 -34.54
CA SER A 207 -0.18 -2.48 -35.78
C SER A 207 1.26 -2.08 -36.13
N LEU A 208 2.11 -1.81 -35.14
CA LEU A 208 3.54 -1.56 -35.35
C LEU A 208 4.31 -2.83 -35.78
N GLU A 209 3.96 -3.99 -35.25
CA GLU A 209 4.55 -5.27 -35.69
C GLU A 209 4.18 -5.56 -37.15
N GLU A 210 2.92 -5.35 -37.53
CA GLU A 210 2.47 -5.48 -38.92
C GLU A 210 3.19 -4.49 -39.85
N LEU A 211 3.38 -3.25 -39.40
CA LEU A 211 4.16 -2.24 -40.13
C LEU A 211 5.61 -2.70 -40.34
N ARG A 212 6.27 -3.19 -39.28
CA ARG A 212 7.64 -3.70 -39.36
C ARG A 212 7.74 -4.83 -40.37
N ASP A 213 6.85 -5.81 -40.29
CA ASP A 213 6.87 -6.98 -41.18
C ASP A 213 6.63 -6.57 -42.66
N ASN A 214 5.80 -5.54 -42.90
CA ASN A 214 5.59 -4.96 -44.23
C ASN A 214 6.84 -4.23 -44.75
N LEU A 215 7.50 -3.43 -43.91
CA LEU A 215 8.75 -2.74 -44.24
C LEU A 215 9.88 -3.74 -44.56
N ASP A 216 10.03 -4.79 -43.77
CA ASP A 216 11.00 -5.86 -44.00
C ASP A 216 10.73 -6.55 -45.34
N SER A 217 9.46 -6.83 -45.65
CA SER A 217 9.05 -7.40 -46.94
C SER A 217 9.41 -6.49 -48.11
N LYS A 218 9.17 -5.17 -47.98
CA LYS A 218 9.56 -4.18 -49.00
C LYS A 218 11.08 -4.05 -49.16
N LEU A 219 11.85 -4.09 -48.06
CA LEU A 219 13.31 -4.07 -48.09
C LEU A 219 13.88 -5.31 -48.79
N ILE A 220 13.34 -6.50 -48.50
CA ILE A 220 13.70 -7.74 -49.20
C ILE A 220 13.42 -7.59 -50.71
N LEU A 221 12.25 -7.06 -51.08
CA LEU A 221 11.89 -6.84 -52.49
C LEU A 221 12.87 -5.88 -53.19
N ILE A 222 13.17 -4.73 -52.58
CA ILE A 222 14.16 -3.78 -53.12
C ILE A 222 15.53 -4.46 -53.27
N GLY A 223 15.98 -5.21 -52.27
CA GLY A 223 17.24 -5.95 -52.31
C GLY A 223 17.30 -6.98 -53.44
N THR A 224 16.18 -7.68 -53.72
CA THR A 224 16.10 -8.59 -54.87
C THR A 224 16.18 -7.86 -56.21
N LYS A 225 15.50 -6.72 -56.33
CA LYS A 225 15.50 -5.92 -57.57
C LYS A 225 16.85 -5.27 -57.85
N CYS A 226 17.54 -4.78 -56.82
CA CYS A 226 18.92 -4.29 -56.94
C CYS A 226 19.88 -5.39 -57.40
N ARG A 227 19.73 -6.63 -56.89
CA ARG A 227 20.52 -7.78 -57.37
C ARG A 227 20.23 -8.09 -58.83
N GLN A 228 18.96 -8.12 -59.23
CA GLN A 228 18.58 -8.33 -60.64
C GLN A 228 19.18 -7.28 -61.57
N LEU A 229 19.06 -5.99 -61.21
CA LEU A 229 19.66 -4.90 -61.97
C LEU A 229 21.19 -5.01 -62.05
N LYS A 230 21.84 -5.44 -60.97
CA LYS A 230 23.29 -5.70 -60.95
C LYS A 230 23.67 -6.84 -61.90
N ASP A 231 22.92 -7.94 -61.89
CA ASP A 231 23.16 -9.09 -62.76
C ASP A 231 22.90 -8.73 -64.23
N GLU A 232 21.85 -7.98 -64.53
CA GLU A 232 21.56 -7.44 -65.87
C GLU A 232 22.68 -6.50 -66.34
N TRP A 233 23.16 -5.62 -65.47
CA TRP A 233 24.27 -4.73 -65.78
C TRP A 233 25.57 -5.51 -66.04
N LEU A 234 25.91 -6.52 -65.23
CA LEU A 234 27.07 -7.39 -65.46
C LEU A 234 26.94 -8.17 -66.78
N SER A 235 25.74 -8.63 -67.12
CA SER A 235 25.44 -9.28 -68.40
C SER A 235 25.61 -8.32 -69.58
N LEU A 236 25.08 -7.10 -69.50
CA LEU A 236 25.25 -6.07 -70.53
C LEU A 236 26.73 -5.65 -70.67
N ARG A 237 27.43 -5.48 -69.55
CA ARG A 237 28.84 -5.12 -69.49
C ARG A 237 29.72 -6.18 -70.16
N SER A 238 29.50 -7.45 -69.86
CA SER A 238 30.24 -8.57 -70.49
C SER A 238 29.99 -8.66 -71.99
N ARG A 239 28.77 -8.36 -72.44
CA ARG A 239 28.42 -8.30 -73.88
C ARG A 239 29.06 -7.13 -74.62
N LEU A 240 29.25 -5.99 -73.95
CA LEU A 240 29.81 -4.76 -74.52
C LEU A 240 31.35 -4.68 -74.43
N LYS A 241 32.03 -5.64 -73.80
CA LYS A 241 33.49 -5.72 -73.64
C LYS A 241 34.12 -4.43 -73.06
N LEU A 242 33.47 -3.83 -72.08
CA LEU A 242 33.96 -2.63 -71.40
C LEU A 242 35.04 -3.04 -70.37
N GLU A 243 36.23 -2.42 -70.43
CA GLU A 243 37.33 -2.63 -69.46
C GLU A 243 36.95 -2.20 -68.04
N ASP A 244 37.71 -2.69 -67.06
CA ASP A 244 37.50 -2.46 -65.62
C ASP A 244 37.81 -1.00 -65.23
N SER A 245 36.83 -0.11 -65.38
CA SER A 245 36.80 1.11 -64.55
C SER A 245 36.26 0.75 -63.16
N SER A 246 37.07 1.07 -62.16
CA SER A 246 36.91 0.73 -60.74
C SER A 246 35.76 1.43 -60.01
N GLU A 247 34.85 2.12 -60.71
CA GLU A 247 33.88 3.03 -60.09
C GLU A 247 32.55 2.39 -59.67
N PHE A 248 32.25 1.15 -60.09
CA PHE A 248 30.96 0.48 -59.78
C PHE A 248 31.06 -0.73 -58.84
N ASN A 249 32.26 -1.10 -58.39
CA ASN A 249 32.42 -2.24 -57.47
C ASN A 249 32.01 -1.95 -56.02
N GLU A 250 31.70 -0.69 -55.68
CA GLU A 250 31.37 -0.26 -54.32
C GLU A 250 29.92 0.22 -54.12
N ILE A 251 28.95 -0.29 -54.89
CA ILE A 251 27.56 -0.20 -54.43
C ILE A 251 27.34 -1.28 -53.36
N LYS A 252 27.80 -0.98 -52.13
CA LYS A 252 27.34 -1.71 -50.94
C LYS A 252 25.86 -1.39 -50.77
N PRO A 253 24.96 -2.38 -50.80
CA PRO A 253 23.57 -2.12 -50.45
C PRO A 253 23.53 -1.67 -48.99
N SER A 254 23.05 -0.46 -48.73
CA SER A 254 22.85 0.13 -47.39
C SER A 254 21.91 -0.67 -46.47
N VAL A 255 21.48 -1.87 -46.90
CA VAL A 255 20.67 -2.83 -46.12
C VAL A 255 21.42 -3.30 -44.86
N GLU A 256 22.75 -3.20 -44.82
CA GLU A 256 23.54 -3.50 -43.62
C GLU A 256 23.41 -2.44 -42.50
N LEU A 257 22.99 -1.20 -42.81
CA LEU A 257 22.79 -0.15 -41.79
C LEU A 257 21.57 -0.42 -40.90
N PHE A 258 20.53 -1.07 -41.43
CA PHE A 258 19.34 -1.40 -40.62
C PHE A 258 19.53 -2.62 -39.71
N LYS A 259 20.55 -3.45 -39.94
CA LYS A 259 20.90 -4.57 -39.04
C LYS A 259 21.64 -4.14 -37.77
N GLN A 260 22.05 -2.87 -37.66
CA GLN A 260 22.77 -2.38 -36.48
C GLN A 260 21.84 -1.94 -35.34
N VAL A 261 20.52 -1.93 -35.53
CA VAL A 261 19.57 -1.74 -34.43
C VAL A 261 19.35 -3.09 -33.75
N SER A 262 20.33 -3.50 -32.94
CA SER A 262 20.17 -4.62 -32.01
C SER A 262 19.21 -4.18 -30.90
N PHE A 263 18.01 -4.74 -30.86
CA PHE A 263 17.13 -4.63 -29.70
C PHE A 263 17.79 -5.35 -28.51
N PRO A 264 18.08 -4.66 -27.40
CA PRO A 264 18.75 -5.29 -26.25
C PRO A 264 17.84 -6.17 -25.40
N TYR A 265 16.54 -6.28 -25.71
CA TYR A 265 15.60 -7.06 -24.90
C TYR A 265 14.99 -8.21 -25.70
N THR A 266 15.59 -9.38 -25.55
CA THR A 266 14.88 -10.63 -25.73
C THR A 266 13.99 -10.82 -24.51
N LEU A 267 12.70 -10.55 -24.66
CA LEU A 267 11.70 -11.01 -23.70
C LEU A 267 11.62 -12.54 -23.85
N SER A 268 12.42 -13.24 -23.05
CA SER A 268 12.27 -14.68 -22.85
C SER A 268 10.96 -14.92 -22.08
N HIS A 269 10.04 -15.60 -22.74
CA HIS A 269 8.84 -16.21 -22.14
C HIS A 269 9.15 -17.08 -20.93
#